data_AF-A0A3A2HX38-F1
#
_entry.id   AF-A0A3A2HX38-F1
#
_cell.length_a   1.000
_cell.length_b   1.000
_cell.length_c   1.000
_cell.angle_alpha   90.00
_cell.angle_beta   90.00
_cell.angle_gamma   90.00
#
_symmetry.space_group_name_H-M   'P 1'
#
loop_
_entity.id
_entity.type
_entity.pdbx_description
1 polymer ?
#
loop_
_entity_poly.entity_id
_entity_poly.type
_entity_poly.pdbx_seq_one_letter_code
_entity_poly.pdbx_strand_id
1 'polypeptide(L)'
;MFLKNRLYLLQVGEFTFQIESNVSTIHDYLCTHYRSNLKEPSSQTYVDYYIAIKHGCWYRRFFKPQVAFYFNHLAPFKPLPLSQAHALLEWGMNWVISTQAHQHLIIHAASLEKNGKGIIISAPSGSGKSTLCAYLASQGWRLLSDELALVHTESLAIHALARPISLKNQSIDVIKPYFSDDHFSDIAVDTHKGSICLVKPPLSSSIRAQETAKPSLIVMVNFNPDEPLYIERMDSAVALTELIQNCFNFGLLNNNGFQCAKKLINTCENLYVEYSNFQDCEQALSHYLEAENRCDKAS
;
A
#
# COMPACT_ATOMS: atom_id res chain seq x y z
N MET A 1 22.26 21.00 -15.61
CA MET A 1 22.88 21.23 -14.29
C MET A 1 23.00 19.88 -13.57
N PHE A 2 24.20 19.41 -13.26
CA PHE A 2 24.38 18.15 -12.53
C PHE A 2 23.90 18.37 -11.08
N LEU A 3 22.75 17.80 -10.71
CA LEU A 3 22.37 17.75 -9.30
C LEU A 3 23.37 16.86 -8.58
N LYS A 4 23.95 17.36 -7.48
CA LYS A 4 24.68 16.52 -6.51
C LYS A 4 23.74 15.41 -6.05
N ASN A 5 24.26 14.19 -5.82
CA ASN A 5 23.48 13.14 -5.17
C ASN A 5 22.93 13.70 -3.86
N ARG A 6 21.61 13.66 -3.72
CA ARG A 6 20.89 14.00 -2.49
C ARG A 6 20.57 12.72 -1.76
N LEU A 7 20.56 12.81 -0.45
CA LEU A 7 20.25 11.72 0.45
C LEU A 7 19.01 12.12 1.25
N TYR A 8 18.03 11.22 1.31
CA TYR A 8 16.80 11.40 2.07
C TYR A 8 16.68 10.27 3.08
N LEU A 9 16.24 10.60 4.29
CA LEU A 9 15.76 9.61 5.24
C LEU A 9 14.24 9.65 5.22
N LEU A 10 13.63 8.55 4.82
CA LEU A 10 12.19 8.40 4.67
C LEU A 10 11.69 7.36 5.66
N GLN A 11 10.78 7.74 6.55
CA GLN A 11 10.13 6.81 7.46
C GLN A 11 8.74 6.41 6.95
N VAL A 12 8.57 5.13 6.63
CA VAL A 12 7.30 4.53 6.19
C VAL A 12 6.94 3.39 7.12
N GLY A 13 5.92 3.61 7.96
CA GLY A 13 5.62 2.68 9.03
C GLY A 13 6.75 2.59 10.06
N GLU A 14 7.08 1.36 10.43
CA GLU A 14 8.24 1.04 11.26
C GLU A 14 9.57 1.11 10.50
N PHE A 15 9.56 1.15 9.16
CA PHE A 15 10.78 1.08 8.36
C PHE A 15 11.33 2.47 8.04
N THR A 16 12.65 2.59 8.12
CA THR A 16 13.40 3.77 7.70
C THR A 16 14.26 3.45 6.47
N PHE A 17 13.94 4.13 5.37
CA PHE A 17 14.68 4.04 4.11
C PHE A 17 15.67 5.20 4.01
N GLN A 18 16.92 4.90 3.67
CA GLN A 18 17.84 5.88 3.14
C GLN A 18 17.80 5.84 1.62
N ILE A 19 17.39 6.95 1.01
CA ILE A 19 17.21 7.06 -0.44
C ILE A 19 18.27 8.00 -1.01
N GLU A 20 19.15 7.48 -1.84
CA GLU A 20 20.11 8.27 -2.60
C GLU A 20 19.59 8.54 -4.02
N SER A 21 19.54 9.81 -4.46
CA SER A 21 19.15 10.14 -5.82
C SER A 21 19.77 11.43 -6.36
N ASN A 22 20.09 11.43 -7.66
CA ASN A 22 20.41 12.64 -8.44
C ASN A 22 19.31 13.02 -9.44
N VAL A 23 18.13 12.40 -9.32
CA VAL A 23 17.00 12.61 -10.22
C VAL A 23 16.08 13.67 -9.60
N SER A 24 15.86 14.80 -10.29
CA SER A 24 15.04 15.90 -9.77
C SER A 24 13.61 15.49 -9.49
N THR A 25 12.99 14.72 -10.39
CA THR A 25 11.60 14.26 -10.22
C THR A 25 11.40 13.37 -9.00
N ILE A 26 12.44 12.66 -8.54
CA ILE A 26 12.39 11.91 -7.27
C ILE A 26 12.42 12.87 -6.08
N HIS A 27 13.23 13.93 -6.13
CA HIS A 27 13.22 14.96 -5.09
C HIS A 27 11.83 15.59 -4.96
N ASP A 28 11.27 16.03 -6.08
CA ASP A 28 9.97 16.70 -6.12
C ASP A 28 8.86 15.77 -5.59
N TYR A 29 8.89 14.50 -6.01
CA TYR A 29 7.96 13.47 -5.54
C TYR A 29 8.08 13.23 -4.03
N LEU A 30 9.29 13.06 -3.49
CA LEU A 30 9.50 12.89 -2.05
C LEU A 30 9.03 14.11 -1.24
N CYS A 31 9.32 15.33 -1.71
CA CYS A 31 8.93 16.56 -1.03
C CYS A 31 7.43 16.88 -1.11
N THR A 32 6.70 16.27 -2.04
CA THR A 32 5.25 16.46 -2.21
C THR A 32 4.43 15.34 -1.57
N HIS A 33 4.80 14.08 -1.80
CA HIS A 33 4.02 12.90 -1.38
C HIS A 33 4.48 12.32 -0.04
N TYR A 34 5.70 12.63 0.40
CA TYR A 34 6.31 12.09 1.61
C TYR A 34 6.81 13.17 2.57
N ARG A 35 6.40 14.43 2.40
CA ARG A 35 6.92 15.56 3.19
C ARG A 35 6.88 15.32 4.71
N SER A 36 5.76 14.80 5.22
CA SER A 36 5.55 14.47 6.64
C SER A 36 6.42 13.33 7.15
N ASN A 37 6.94 12.51 6.25
CA ASN A 37 7.66 11.27 6.52
C ASN A 37 9.17 11.41 6.33
N LEU A 38 9.62 12.52 5.73
CA LEU A 38 11.04 12.86 5.63
C LEU A 38 11.58 13.24 7.02
N LYS A 39 12.71 12.63 7.39
CA LYS A 39 13.40 12.88 8.65
C LYS A 39 14.68 13.63 8.40
N GLU A 40 15.02 14.49 9.37
CA GLU A 40 16.34 15.11 9.41
C GLU A 40 17.38 14.05 9.78
N PRO A 41 18.54 14.02 9.09
CA PRO A 41 19.64 13.13 9.46
C PRO A 41 20.12 13.38 10.89
N SER A 42 20.01 12.36 11.73
CA SER A 42 20.59 12.34 13.08
C SER A 42 21.59 11.20 13.20
N SER A 43 22.64 11.38 14.01
CA SER A 43 23.66 10.36 14.27
C SER A 43 23.10 9.09 14.95
N GLN A 44 21.86 9.14 15.43
CA GLN A 44 21.18 8.03 16.11
C GLN A 44 20.08 7.38 15.26
N THR A 45 19.80 7.88 14.05
CA THR A 45 18.74 7.32 13.21
C THR A 45 19.18 5.97 12.64
N TYR A 46 18.53 4.89 13.06
CA TYR A 46 18.70 3.58 12.46
C TYR A 46 18.06 3.55 11.07
N VAL A 47 18.76 2.95 10.11
CA VAL A 47 18.30 2.80 8.72
C VAL A 47 18.16 1.31 8.44
N ASP A 48 16.94 0.88 8.12
CA ASP A 48 16.64 -0.50 7.76
C ASP A 48 17.13 -0.82 6.34
N TYR A 49 16.88 0.09 5.40
CA TYR A 49 17.10 -0.18 3.98
C TYR A 49 17.80 0.96 3.24
N TYR A 50 18.87 0.60 2.52
CA TYR A 50 19.60 1.52 1.66
C TYR A 50 19.21 1.31 0.21
N ILE A 51 18.55 2.31 -0.38
CA ILE A 51 18.12 2.28 -1.78
C ILE A 51 18.65 3.48 -2.55
N ALA A 52 18.76 3.33 -3.87
CA ALA A 52 19.10 4.45 -4.74
C ALA A 52 18.30 4.44 -6.03
N ILE A 53 17.91 5.64 -6.50
CA ILE A 53 17.37 5.86 -7.84
C ILE A 53 18.33 6.79 -8.56
N LYS A 54 19.01 6.29 -9.59
CA LYS A 54 20.03 7.05 -10.33
C LYS A 54 19.71 7.09 -11.82
N HIS A 55 20.10 8.16 -12.49
CA HIS A 55 20.08 8.20 -13.96
C HIS A 55 20.93 7.05 -14.55
N GLY A 56 20.46 6.48 -15.67
CA GLY A 56 21.22 5.51 -16.45
C GLY A 56 22.43 6.11 -17.19
N CYS A 57 23.10 5.30 -18.02
CA CYS A 57 24.33 5.66 -18.72
C CYS A 57 24.23 6.95 -19.55
N TRP A 58 25.33 7.73 -19.56
CA TRP A 58 25.41 9.09 -20.12
C TRP A 58 24.84 9.23 -21.54
N TYR A 59 25.24 8.39 -22.49
CA TYR A 59 24.85 8.54 -23.90
C TYR A 59 23.34 8.38 -24.17
N ARG A 60 22.62 7.57 -23.39
CA ARG A 60 21.16 7.42 -23.54
C ARG A 60 20.36 8.59 -22.96
N ARG A 61 20.96 9.39 -22.08
CA ARG A 61 20.30 10.49 -21.37
C ARG A 61 19.67 11.54 -22.29
N PHE A 62 20.22 11.73 -23.49
CA PHE A 62 19.78 12.76 -24.44
C PHE A 62 18.70 12.29 -25.44
N PHE A 63 18.52 10.97 -25.61
CA PHE A 63 17.57 10.42 -26.58
C PHE A 63 16.42 9.64 -25.94
N LYS A 64 16.70 8.89 -24.87
CA LYS A 64 15.71 8.13 -24.07
C LYS A 64 16.20 8.07 -22.62
N PRO A 65 15.95 9.11 -21.80
CA PRO A 65 16.46 9.14 -20.43
C PRO A 65 15.84 8.01 -19.61
N GLN A 66 16.71 7.28 -18.90
CA GLN A 66 16.31 6.14 -18.06
C GLN A 66 16.78 6.35 -16.62
N VAL A 67 16.12 5.66 -15.71
CA VAL A 67 16.45 5.57 -14.29
C VAL A 67 16.56 4.11 -13.88
N ALA A 68 17.47 3.82 -12.97
CA ALA A 68 17.67 2.49 -12.40
C ALA A 68 17.51 2.55 -10.89
N PHE A 69 16.86 1.52 -10.35
CA PHE A 69 16.70 1.29 -8.92
C PHE A 69 17.79 0.35 -8.43
N TYR A 70 18.35 0.67 -7.26
CA TYR A 70 19.35 -0.14 -6.58
C TYR A 70 18.94 -0.40 -5.14
N PHE A 71 19.20 -1.61 -4.66
CA PHE A 71 19.13 -2.01 -3.26
C PHE A 71 20.47 -2.63 -2.87
N ASN A 72 21.16 -2.08 -1.88
CA ASN A 72 22.51 -2.53 -1.47
C ASN A 72 23.48 -2.74 -2.66
N HIS A 73 23.48 -1.79 -3.61
CA HIS A 73 24.26 -1.80 -4.87
C HIS A 73 23.81 -2.80 -5.96
N LEU A 74 22.85 -3.68 -5.68
CA LEU A 74 22.26 -4.57 -6.68
C LEU A 74 21.13 -3.87 -7.42
N ALA A 75 20.97 -4.16 -8.72
CA ALA A 75 19.89 -3.65 -9.55
C ALA A 75 18.86 -4.77 -9.81
N PRO A 76 17.84 -4.95 -8.96
CA PRO A 76 16.87 -6.04 -9.10
C PRO A 76 15.92 -5.86 -10.28
N PHE A 77 15.80 -4.63 -10.81
CA PHE A 77 14.93 -4.30 -11.93
C PHE A 77 15.71 -3.82 -13.14
N LYS A 78 15.10 -3.99 -14.32
CA LYS A 78 15.58 -3.31 -15.53
C LYS A 78 15.36 -1.80 -15.41
N PRO A 79 16.24 -0.96 -15.96
CA PRO A 79 16.03 0.48 -15.99
C PRO A 79 14.73 0.85 -16.72
N LEU A 80 14.00 1.83 -16.17
CA LEU A 80 12.74 2.35 -16.73
C LEU A 80 12.91 3.76 -17.30
N PRO A 81 11.97 4.24 -18.14
CA PRO A 81 11.94 5.64 -18.56
C PRO A 81 11.93 6.60 -17.36
N LEU A 82 12.59 7.75 -17.50
CA LEU A 82 12.66 8.77 -16.45
C LEU A 82 11.27 9.25 -15.98
N SER A 83 10.28 9.28 -16.87
CA SER A 83 8.89 9.63 -16.53
C SER A 83 8.26 8.66 -15.52
N GLN A 84 8.77 7.43 -15.41
CA GLN A 84 8.29 6.38 -14.50
C GLN A 84 9.11 6.31 -13.21
N ALA A 85 9.94 7.32 -12.91
CA ALA A 85 10.88 7.26 -11.78
C ALA A 85 10.18 7.12 -10.42
N HIS A 86 9.08 7.86 -10.18
CA HIS A 86 8.32 7.75 -8.93
C HIS A 86 7.65 6.36 -8.80
N ALA A 87 7.08 5.83 -9.89
CA ALA A 87 6.53 4.48 -9.91
C ALA A 87 7.60 3.41 -9.63
N LEU A 88 8.79 3.56 -10.22
CA LEU A 88 9.94 2.68 -9.95
C LEU A 88 10.36 2.72 -8.47
N LEU A 89 10.34 3.89 -7.84
CA LEU A 89 10.61 4.04 -6.41
C LEU A 89 9.58 3.28 -5.58
N GLU A 90 8.28 3.46 -5.84
CA GLU A 90 7.22 2.75 -5.11
C GLU A 90 7.32 1.22 -5.27
N TRP A 91 7.55 0.74 -6.49
CA TRP A 91 7.72 -0.69 -6.75
C TRP A 91 8.98 -1.24 -6.10
N GLY A 92 10.07 -0.48 -6.12
CA GLY A 92 11.30 -0.86 -5.46
C GLY A 92 11.15 -0.97 -3.95
N MET A 93 10.50 0.00 -3.30
CA MET A 93 10.19 -0.08 -1.87
C MET A 93 9.26 -1.25 -1.54
N ASN A 94 8.23 -1.52 -2.37
CA ASN A 94 7.38 -2.70 -2.19
C ASN A 94 8.17 -4.00 -2.24
N TRP A 95 9.06 -4.12 -3.23
CA TRP A 95 9.89 -5.31 -3.37
C TRP A 95 10.85 -5.50 -2.19
N VAL A 96 11.52 -4.43 -1.74
CA VAL A 96 12.39 -4.48 -0.56
C VAL A 96 11.60 -4.97 0.66
N ILE A 97 10.44 -4.36 0.97
CA ILE A 97 9.63 -4.78 2.12
C ILE A 97 9.19 -6.24 1.98
N SER A 98 8.68 -6.64 0.80
CA SER A 98 8.18 -8.01 0.56
C SER A 98 9.27 -9.09 0.69
N THR A 99 10.53 -8.74 0.44
CA THR A 99 11.66 -9.67 0.44
C THR A 99 12.50 -9.62 1.72
N GLN A 100 12.29 -8.65 2.60
CA GLN A 100 13.09 -8.47 3.82
C GLN A 100 12.28 -8.55 5.12
N ALA A 101 11.01 -8.11 5.12
CA ALA A 101 10.21 -7.97 6.35
C ALA A 101 9.48 -9.26 6.76
N HIS A 102 10.22 -10.36 6.95
CA HIS A 102 9.66 -11.70 7.20
C HIS A 102 9.06 -11.90 8.60
N GLN A 103 9.15 -10.91 9.50
CA GLN A 103 8.36 -10.90 10.73
C GLN A 103 6.85 -10.69 10.46
N HIS A 104 6.50 -10.27 9.24
CA HIS A 104 5.12 -10.09 8.77
C HIS A 104 4.69 -11.17 7.78
N LEU A 105 3.42 -11.58 7.86
CA LEU A 105 2.70 -12.14 6.73
C LEU A 105 2.31 -10.97 5.81
N ILE A 106 2.80 -10.99 4.57
CA ILE A 106 2.67 -9.88 3.63
C ILE A 106 1.64 -10.25 2.58
N ILE A 107 0.48 -9.60 2.63
CA ILE A 107 -0.65 -9.88 1.75
C ILE A 107 -0.72 -8.78 0.68
N HIS A 108 -0.94 -9.17 -0.57
CA HIS A 108 -1.28 -8.26 -1.67
C HIS A 108 -2.72 -7.77 -1.49
N ALA A 109 -2.86 -6.80 -0.59
CA ALA A 109 -4.14 -6.27 -0.14
C ALA A 109 -3.97 -4.81 0.30
N ALA A 110 -5.08 -4.08 0.26
CA ALA A 110 -5.18 -2.81 0.93
C ALA A 110 -5.56 -3.07 2.39
N SER A 111 -5.12 -2.22 3.29
CA SER A 111 -5.52 -2.23 4.68
C SER A 111 -5.80 -0.82 5.18
N LEU A 112 -6.89 -0.67 5.91
CA LEU A 112 -7.33 0.58 6.52
C LEU A 112 -7.75 0.35 7.96
N GLU A 113 -7.92 1.42 8.73
CA GLU A 113 -8.44 1.39 10.08
C GLU A 113 -9.57 2.40 10.26
N LYS A 114 -10.62 1.99 10.97
CA LYS A 114 -11.69 2.85 11.45
C LYS A 114 -11.98 2.51 12.92
N ASN A 115 -11.90 3.51 13.79
CA ASN A 115 -12.18 3.38 15.23
C ASN A 115 -11.38 2.26 15.93
N GLY A 116 -10.09 2.12 15.59
CA GLY A 116 -9.16 1.12 16.11
C GLY A 116 -9.27 -0.26 15.44
N LYS A 117 -10.23 -0.45 14.53
CA LYS A 117 -10.49 -1.71 13.85
C LYS A 117 -9.93 -1.71 12.44
N GLY A 118 -9.07 -2.67 12.17
CA GLY A 118 -8.40 -2.89 10.91
C GLY A 118 -9.24 -3.71 9.95
N ILE A 119 -9.33 -3.24 8.71
CA ILE A 119 -9.88 -3.97 7.57
C ILE A 119 -8.75 -4.35 6.63
N ILE A 120 -8.79 -5.56 6.08
CA ILE A 120 -7.94 -6.01 4.97
C ILE A 120 -8.85 -6.24 3.78
N ILE A 121 -8.61 -5.49 2.71
CA ILE A 121 -9.34 -5.58 1.45
C ILE A 121 -8.45 -6.30 0.44
N SER A 122 -8.79 -7.54 0.14
CA SER A 122 -8.15 -8.33 -0.90
C SER A 122 -9.05 -8.39 -2.13
N ALA A 123 -8.45 -8.42 -3.32
CA ALA A 123 -9.20 -8.62 -4.55
C ALA A 123 -8.25 -9.03 -5.67
N PRO A 124 -8.74 -9.77 -6.68
CA PRO A 124 -8.03 -9.92 -7.94
C PRO A 124 -7.64 -8.57 -8.55
N SER A 125 -6.60 -8.58 -9.39
CA SER A 125 -6.18 -7.36 -10.07
C SER A 125 -7.30 -6.84 -10.97
N GLY A 126 -7.65 -5.56 -10.82
CA GLY A 126 -8.72 -4.92 -11.60
C GLY A 126 -10.07 -4.84 -10.89
N SER A 127 -10.28 -5.54 -9.78
CA SER A 127 -11.56 -5.58 -9.05
C SER A 127 -11.87 -4.33 -8.18
N GLY A 128 -11.12 -3.24 -8.34
CA GLY A 128 -11.41 -1.97 -7.67
C GLY A 128 -10.75 -1.73 -6.31
N LYS A 129 -9.95 -2.66 -5.77
CA LYS A 129 -9.28 -2.56 -4.44
C LYS A 129 -8.65 -1.20 -4.13
N SER A 130 -7.71 -0.74 -4.96
CA SER A 130 -7.02 0.54 -4.73
C SER A 130 -7.95 1.76 -4.89
N THR A 131 -9.00 1.60 -5.70
CA THR A 131 -10.04 2.63 -5.90
C THR A 131 -10.89 2.76 -4.63
N LEU A 132 -11.40 1.63 -4.11
CA LEU A 132 -12.14 1.61 -2.84
C LEU A 132 -11.27 2.08 -1.67
N CYS A 133 -10.01 1.65 -1.62
CA CYS A 133 -9.04 2.10 -0.61
C CYS A 133 -8.87 3.63 -0.62
N ALA A 134 -8.69 4.23 -1.80
CA ALA A 134 -8.60 5.68 -1.93
C ALA A 134 -9.87 6.38 -1.48
N TYR A 135 -11.05 5.89 -1.89
CA TYR A 135 -12.33 6.43 -1.44
C TYR A 135 -12.47 6.36 0.09
N LEU A 136 -12.26 5.19 0.70
CA LEU A 136 -12.39 5.05 2.16
C LEU A 136 -11.41 5.98 2.91
N ALA A 137 -10.18 6.11 2.41
CA ALA A 137 -9.20 7.04 2.96
C ALA A 137 -9.66 8.51 2.86
N SER A 138 -10.33 8.90 1.75
CA SER A 138 -10.91 10.24 1.63
C SER A 138 -12.08 10.48 2.58
N GLN A 139 -12.79 9.42 2.98
CA GLN A 139 -13.86 9.48 4.00
C GLN A 139 -13.35 9.42 5.44
N GLY A 140 -12.03 9.57 5.64
CA GLY A 140 -11.43 9.67 6.98
C GLY A 140 -11.05 8.33 7.60
N TRP A 141 -11.16 7.21 6.88
CA TRP A 141 -10.54 5.97 7.31
C TRP A 141 -9.02 6.15 7.30
N ARG A 142 -8.33 5.66 8.33
CA ARG A 142 -6.88 5.72 8.36
C ARG A 142 -6.32 4.71 7.36
N LEU A 143 -5.57 5.19 6.37
CA LEU A 143 -4.84 4.34 5.46
C LEU A 143 -3.68 3.66 6.20
N LEU A 144 -3.66 2.33 6.21
CA LEU A 144 -2.52 1.55 6.67
C LEU A 144 -1.62 1.21 5.48
N SER A 145 -2.18 0.66 4.39
CA SER A 145 -1.46 0.35 3.15
C SER A 145 -2.43 0.14 1.98
N ASP A 146 -2.01 0.38 0.74
CA ASP A 146 -2.80 0.02 -0.45
C ASP A 146 -2.33 -1.31 -1.08
N GLU A 147 -1.02 -1.56 -1.11
CA GLU A 147 -0.46 -2.70 -1.86
C GLU A 147 0.07 -3.82 -0.96
N LEU A 148 0.56 -3.50 0.24
CA LEU A 148 1.18 -4.46 1.15
C LEU A 148 0.53 -4.39 2.53
N ALA A 149 -0.47 -5.22 2.78
CA ALA A 149 -1.01 -5.38 4.13
C ALA A 149 -0.01 -6.22 4.95
N LEU A 150 0.55 -5.61 6.00
CA LEU A 150 1.57 -6.22 6.86
C LEU A 150 0.91 -6.72 8.14
N VAL A 151 0.77 -8.04 8.29
CA VAL A 151 0.23 -8.65 9.50
C VAL A 151 1.38 -9.25 10.30
N HIS A 152 1.63 -8.76 11.50
CA HIS A 152 2.70 -9.30 12.32
C HIS A 152 2.40 -10.76 12.69
N THR A 153 3.35 -11.67 12.42
CA THR A 153 3.10 -13.12 12.48
C THR A 153 2.72 -13.64 13.87
N GLU A 154 3.20 -12.97 14.93
CA GLU A 154 2.90 -13.33 16.33
C GLU A 154 1.66 -12.62 16.90
N SER A 155 1.64 -11.28 16.88
CA SER A 155 0.57 -10.45 17.48
C SER A 155 -0.68 -10.30 16.61
N LEU A 156 -0.61 -10.63 15.32
CA LEU A 156 -1.64 -10.37 14.30
C LEU A 156 -1.95 -8.89 14.05
N ALA A 157 -1.26 -7.96 14.70
CA ALA A 157 -1.47 -6.54 14.48
C ALA A 157 -1.19 -6.17 13.01
N ILE A 158 -2.03 -5.32 12.43
CA ILE A 158 -1.80 -4.78 11.09
C ILE A 158 -0.89 -3.56 11.22
N HIS A 159 0.28 -3.63 10.62
CA HIS A 159 1.26 -2.55 10.60
C HIS A 159 1.00 -1.62 9.42
N ALA A 160 1.00 -0.32 9.70
CA ALA A 160 0.84 0.70 8.66
C ALA A 160 2.17 0.97 7.94
N LEU A 161 2.07 1.26 6.65
CA LEU A 161 3.10 1.88 5.83
C LEU A 161 2.75 3.34 5.52
N ALA A 162 1.45 3.65 5.41
CA ALA A 162 0.88 4.94 5.04
C ALA A 162 1.59 5.56 3.81
N ARG A 163 1.75 4.76 2.76
CA ARG A 163 2.37 5.16 1.49
C ARG A 163 1.31 5.59 0.47
N PRO A 164 1.70 6.34 -0.59
CA PRO A 164 0.78 6.76 -1.64
C PRO A 164 0.04 5.59 -2.29
N ILE A 165 -1.24 5.83 -2.57
CA ILE A 165 -2.17 4.87 -3.16
C ILE A 165 -1.95 4.82 -4.67
N SER A 166 -1.90 3.63 -5.25
CA SER A 166 -1.56 3.43 -6.67
C SER A 166 -2.81 3.26 -7.52
N LEU A 167 -3.28 4.35 -8.12
CA LEU A 167 -4.43 4.34 -9.02
C LEU A 167 -4.01 4.09 -10.46
N LYS A 168 -4.88 3.41 -11.22
CA LYS A 168 -4.62 3.04 -12.61
C LYS A 168 -5.75 3.45 -13.53
N ASN A 169 -5.40 3.93 -14.71
CA ASN A 169 -6.34 4.15 -15.82
C ASN A 169 -7.58 4.95 -15.36
N GLN A 170 -8.78 4.42 -15.60
CA GLN A 170 -10.06 5.04 -15.27
C GLN A 170 -10.24 5.33 -13.77
N SER A 171 -9.60 4.56 -12.88
CA SER A 171 -9.68 4.79 -11.43
C SER A 171 -9.13 6.16 -11.03
N ILE A 172 -8.23 6.74 -11.83
CA ILE A 172 -7.69 8.08 -11.57
C ILE A 172 -8.83 9.10 -11.64
N ASP A 173 -9.63 9.07 -12.71
CA ASP A 173 -10.73 10.01 -12.91
C ASP A 173 -11.90 9.77 -11.95
N VAL A 174 -12.15 8.50 -11.59
CA VAL A 174 -13.16 8.13 -10.59
C VAL A 174 -12.83 8.71 -9.21
N ILE A 175 -11.54 8.78 -8.84
CA ILE A 175 -11.12 9.23 -7.51
C ILE A 175 -10.84 10.73 -7.42
N LYS A 176 -10.55 11.41 -8.55
CA LYS A 176 -10.32 12.86 -8.59
C LYS A 176 -11.32 13.70 -7.78
N PRO A 177 -12.65 13.45 -7.83
CA PRO A 177 -13.62 14.26 -7.08
C PRO A 177 -13.46 14.23 -5.55
N TYR A 178 -12.75 13.23 -5.00
CA TYR A 178 -12.63 13.01 -3.56
C TYR A 178 -11.36 13.60 -2.93
N PHE A 179 -10.43 14.11 -3.75
CA PHE A 179 -9.17 14.69 -3.30
C PHE A 179 -8.91 16.01 -4.00
N SER A 180 -8.15 16.90 -3.37
CA SER A 180 -7.64 18.08 -4.07
C SER A 180 -6.52 17.70 -5.04
N ASP A 181 -6.36 18.46 -6.14
CA ASP A 181 -5.42 18.16 -7.22
C ASP A 181 -3.97 17.99 -6.74
N ASP A 182 -3.57 18.69 -5.69
CA ASP A 182 -2.24 18.60 -5.08
C ASP A 182 -1.97 17.28 -4.33
N HIS A 183 -2.96 16.38 -4.26
CA HIS A 183 -2.78 15.01 -3.77
C HIS A 183 -2.22 14.06 -4.81
N PHE A 184 -2.33 14.39 -6.10
CA PHE A 184 -2.00 13.48 -7.18
C PHE A 184 -0.56 13.73 -7.68
N SER A 185 0.13 12.65 -7.99
CA SER A 185 1.39 12.70 -8.73
C SER A 185 1.15 13.00 -10.20
N ASP A 186 2.22 13.37 -10.91
CA ASP A 186 2.24 13.25 -12.36
C ASP A 186 1.88 11.82 -12.79
N ILE A 187 1.21 11.69 -13.93
CA ILE A 187 0.79 10.39 -14.45
C ILE A 187 1.99 9.73 -15.15
N ALA A 188 2.41 8.56 -14.63
CA ALA A 188 3.32 7.68 -15.33
C ALA A 188 2.57 6.94 -16.45
N VAL A 189 2.75 7.39 -17.70
CA VAL A 189 2.22 6.74 -18.90
C VAL A 189 3.07 5.56 -19.37
N ASP A 190 2.47 4.68 -20.18
CA ASP A 190 3.11 3.53 -20.83
C ASP A 190 3.85 2.58 -19.87
N THR A 191 3.27 2.34 -18.69
CA THR A 191 3.77 1.28 -17.80
C THR A 191 3.22 -0.07 -18.21
N HIS A 192 3.87 -1.18 -17.80
CA HIS A 192 3.32 -2.53 -17.97
C HIS A 192 1.93 -2.72 -17.30
N LYS A 193 1.50 -1.79 -16.45
CA LYS A 193 0.22 -1.78 -15.73
C LYS A 193 -0.75 -0.70 -16.24
N GLY A 194 -0.46 -0.02 -17.35
CA GLY A 194 -1.23 1.10 -17.89
C GLY A 194 -0.75 2.47 -17.38
N SER A 195 -1.64 3.46 -17.35
CA SER A 195 -1.32 4.78 -16.78
C SER A 195 -1.46 4.71 -15.26
N ILE A 196 -0.45 5.17 -14.52
CA ILE A 196 -0.42 5.14 -13.05
C ILE A 196 -0.38 6.55 -12.50
N CYS A 197 -1.18 6.82 -11.49
CA CYS A 197 -1.11 8.03 -10.67
C CYS A 197 -1.07 7.64 -9.20
N LEU A 198 -0.17 8.29 -8.45
CA LEU A 198 -0.01 8.04 -7.02
C LEU A 198 -0.75 9.13 -6.26
N VAL A 199 -1.59 8.74 -5.31
CA VAL A 199 -2.35 9.67 -4.47
C VAL A 199 -1.69 9.70 -3.09
N LYS A 200 -1.23 10.88 -2.66
CA LYS A 200 -0.62 11.03 -1.34
C LYS A 200 -1.61 10.60 -0.24
N PRO A 201 -1.14 9.89 0.80
CA PRO A 201 -1.97 9.52 1.93
C PRO A 201 -2.55 10.76 2.63
N PRO A 202 -3.76 10.69 3.20
CA PRO A 202 -4.24 11.73 4.10
C PRO A 202 -3.26 11.95 5.25
N LEU A 203 -3.05 13.22 5.65
CA LEU A 203 -2.07 13.58 6.69
C LEU A 203 -2.29 12.83 8.02
N SER A 204 -3.55 12.59 8.39
CA SER A 204 -3.93 11.82 9.57
C SER A 204 -3.37 10.39 9.55
N SER A 205 -3.23 9.80 8.36
CA SER A 205 -2.64 8.47 8.17
C SER A 205 -1.12 8.53 8.25
N SER A 206 -0.50 9.52 7.63
CA SER A 206 0.96 9.71 7.64
C SER A 206 1.54 9.95 9.03
N ILE A 207 0.88 10.78 9.85
CA ILE A 207 1.33 11.08 11.22
C ILE A 207 1.23 9.83 12.10
N ARG A 208 0.20 9.01 11.88
CA ARG A 208 -0.09 7.78 12.63
C ARG A 208 0.47 6.54 11.92
N ALA A 209 1.50 6.68 11.09
CA ALA A 209 2.04 5.59 10.28
C ALA A 209 2.72 4.50 11.13
N GLN A 210 3.17 4.81 12.34
CA GLN A 210 3.77 3.83 13.26
C GLN A 210 2.75 3.12 14.16
N GLU A 211 1.51 3.61 14.18
CA GLU A 211 0.46 2.98 14.97
C GLU A 211 -0.08 1.76 14.21
N THR A 212 -0.29 0.66 14.92
CA THR A 212 -0.90 -0.55 14.37
C THR A 212 -2.42 -0.51 14.45
N ALA A 213 -3.09 -1.50 13.88
CA ALA A 213 -4.53 -1.71 14.03
C ALA A 213 -4.83 -3.17 14.38
N LYS A 214 -5.88 -3.41 15.18
CA LYS A 214 -6.37 -4.77 15.46
C LYS A 214 -7.13 -5.28 14.23
N PRO A 215 -6.80 -6.44 13.66
CA PRO A 215 -7.57 -6.98 12.54
C PRO A 215 -8.98 -7.36 13.02
N SER A 216 -10.00 -6.89 12.30
CA SER A 216 -11.42 -7.17 12.61
C SER A 216 -12.19 -7.69 11.39
N LEU A 217 -11.82 -7.27 10.18
CA LEU A 217 -12.57 -7.59 8.97
C LEU A 217 -11.63 -7.91 7.80
N ILE A 218 -11.88 -9.03 7.12
CA ILE A 218 -11.27 -9.37 5.84
C ILE A 218 -12.36 -9.33 4.80
N VAL A 219 -12.13 -8.58 3.72
CA VAL A 219 -13.12 -8.39 2.67
C VAL A 219 -12.52 -8.67 1.31
N MET A 220 -13.19 -9.56 0.59
CA MET A 220 -12.95 -9.83 -0.81
C MET A 220 -13.91 -8.97 -1.60
N VAL A 221 -13.40 -8.00 -2.36
CA VAL A 221 -14.25 -7.03 -3.06
C VAL A 221 -14.26 -7.26 -4.57
N ASN A 222 -15.42 -7.02 -5.17
CA ASN A 222 -15.58 -6.98 -6.61
C ASN A 222 -16.44 -5.78 -7.01
N PHE A 223 -15.87 -4.85 -7.79
CA PHE A 223 -16.66 -3.76 -8.37
C PHE A 223 -17.43 -4.24 -9.60
N ASN A 224 -18.74 -4.11 -9.58
CA ASN A 224 -19.61 -4.39 -10.72
C ASN A 224 -20.64 -3.26 -10.86
N PRO A 225 -20.58 -2.43 -11.92
CA PRO A 225 -21.48 -1.29 -12.08
C PRO A 225 -22.94 -1.68 -12.33
N ASP A 226 -23.19 -2.91 -12.77
CA ASP A 226 -24.52 -3.38 -13.19
C ASP A 226 -25.28 -4.12 -12.07
N GLU A 227 -24.60 -4.49 -10.99
CA GLU A 227 -25.17 -5.24 -9.87
C GLU A 227 -25.40 -4.36 -8.63
N PRO A 228 -26.46 -4.62 -7.85
CA PRO A 228 -26.65 -3.96 -6.56
C PRO A 228 -25.61 -4.42 -5.54
N LEU A 229 -25.56 -3.74 -4.39
CA LEU A 229 -24.74 -4.18 -3.27
C LEU A 229 -25.13 -5.60 -2.84
N TYR A 230 -24.18 -6.53 -2.93
CA TYR A 230 -24.32 -7.90 -2.45
C TYR A 230 -23.22 -8.19 -1.44
N ILE A 231 -23.60 -8.80 -0.31
CA ILE A 231 -22.67 -9.15 0.75
C ILE A 231 -23.00 -10.55 1.25
N GLU A 232 -21.98 -11.38 1.33
CA GLU A 232 -22.07 -12.70 1.94
C GLU A 232 -20.90 -12.97 2.87
N ARG A 233 -21.14 -13.80 3.90
CA ARG A 233 -20.08 -14.33 4.74
C ARG A 233 -19.39 -15.47 4.01
N MET A 234 -18.07 -15.41 3.96
CA MET A 234 -17.27 -16.45 3.33
C MET A 234 -17.07 -17.63 4.26
N ASP A 235 -17.06 -18.83 3.68
CA ASP A 235 -16.55 -20.01 4.37
C ASP A 235 -15.06 -19.81 4.72
N SER A 236 -14.67 -20.23 5.94
CA SER A 236 -13.31 -20.00 6.43
C SER A 236 -12.24 -20.70 5.58
N ALA A 237 -12.53 -21.86 4.98
CA ALA A 237 -11.57 -22.55 4.12
C ALA A 237 -11.39 -21.83 2.78
N VAL A 238 -12.47 -21.27 2.23
CA VAL A 238 -12.42 -20.42 1.03
C VAL A 238 -11.62 -19.15 1.32
N ALA A 239 -11.96 -18.45 2.41
CA ALA A 239 -11.29 -17.21 2.79
C ALA A 239 -9.79 -17.42 3.07
N LEU A 240 -9.42 -18.52 3.75
CA LEU A 240 -8.03 -18.90 3.97
C LEU A 240 -7.29 -19.17 2.65
N THR A 241 -7.92 -19.88 1.72
CA THR A 241 -7.31 -20.19 0.42
C THR A 241 -7.02 -18.92 -0.36
N GLU A 242 -7.98 -18.01 -0.45
CA GLU A 242 -7.84 -16.71 -1.12
C GLU A 242 -6.76 -15.86 -0.46
N LEU A 243 -6.74 -15.79 0.87
CA LEU A 243 -5.72 -15.04 1.61
C LEU A 243 -4.31 -15.56 1.30
N ILE A 244 -4.12 -16.88 1.36
CA ILE A 244 -2.82 -17.54 1.11
C ILE A 244 -2.33 -17.28 -0.32
N GLN A 245 -3.23 -17.37 -1.31
CA GLN A 245 -2.87 -17.13 -2.72
C GLN A 245 -2.38 -15.70 -2.97
N ASN A 246 -2.85 -14.74 -2.17
CA ASN A 246 -2.45 -13.34 -2.26
C ASN A 246 -1.24 -12.99 -1.38
N CYS A 247 -0.61 -13.94 -0.68
CA CYS A 247 0.55 -13.68 0.17
C CYS A 247 1.88 -13.75 -0.61
N PHE A 248 2.72 -12.72 -0.50
CA PHE A 248 4.02 -12.66 -1.18
C PHE A 248 5.05 -13.66 -0.63
N ASN A 249 5.04 -13.87 0.69
CA ASN A 249 6.09 -14.60 1.40
C ASN A 249 5.58 -15.88 2.07
N PHE A 250 4.39 -16.36 1.71
CA PHE A 250 3.78 -17.53 2.34
C PHE A 250 4.68 -18.77 2.28
N GLY A 251 5.24 -19.06 1.11
CA GLY A 251 6.14 -20.21 0.94
C GLY A 251 7.43 -20.11 1.78
N LEU A 252 7.90 -18.90 2.04
CA LEU A 252 9.07 -18.65 2.88
C LEU A 252 8.75 -18.81 4.37
N LEU A 253 7.58 -18.34 4.81
CA LEU A 253 7.12 -18.45 6.20
C LEU A 253 6.66 -19.86 6.57
N ASN A 254 6.30 -20.68 5.57
CA ASN A 254 5.91 -22.07 5.74
C ASN A 254 4.84 -22.23 6.85
N ASN A 255 5.06 -23.11 7.85
CA ASN A 255 4.10 -23.34 8.92
C ASN A 255 3.74 -22.07 9.70
N ASN A 256 4.68 -21.15 9.93
CA ASN A 256 4.39 -19.90 10.64
C ASN A 256 3.41 -19.02 9.84
N GLY A 257 3.59 -18.95 8.52
CA GLY A 257 2.68 -18.25 7.61
C GLY A 257 1.28 -18.87 7.64
N PHE A 258 1.19 -20.20 7.56
CA PHE A 258 -0.08 -20.92 7.64
C PHE A 258 -0.82 -20.69 8.98
N GLN A 259 -0.12 -20.80 10.11
CA GLN A 259 -0.73 -20.56 11.42
C GLN A 259 -1.18 -19.11 11.59
N CYS A 260 -0.39 -18.14 11.12
CA CYS A 260 -0.77 -16.72 11.13
C CYS A 260 -2.03 -16.49 10.29
N ALA A 261 -2.05 -16.95 9.04
CA ALA A 261 -3.20 -16.82 8.14
C ALA A 261 -4.46 -17.47 8.74
N LYS A 262 -4.36 -18.68 9.27
CA LYS A 262 -5.47 -19.39 9.93
C LYS A 262 -6.01 -18.62 11.14
N LYS A 263 -5.12 -18.11 12.01
CA LYS A 263 -5.54 -17.31 13.18
C LYS A 263 -6.22 -16.02 12.75
N LEU A 264 -5.70 -15.36 11.72
CA LEU A 264 -6.25 -14.13 11.18
C LEU A 264 -7.68 -14.35 10.66
N ILE A 265 -7.91 -15.38 9.84
CA ILE A 265 -9.24 -15.77 9.34
C ILE A 265 -10.22 -16.07 10.47
N ASN A 266 -9.76 -16.73 11.55
CA ASN A 266 -10.60 -17.05 12.69
C ASN A 266 -10.90 -15.84 13.60
N THR A 267 -10.07 -14.80 13.54
CA THR A 267 -10.20 -13.60 14.38
C THR A 267 -11.05 -12.53 13.72
N CYS A 268 -11.09 -12.51 12.38
CA CYS A 268 -11.85 -11.53 11.61
C CYS A 268 -13.20 -12.09 11.16
N GLU A 269 -14.18 -11.22 10.97
CA GLU A 269 -15.26 -11.54 10.03
C GLU A 269 -14.68 -11.59 8.60
N ASN A 270 -15.16 -12.52 7.77
CA ASN A 270 -14.68 -12.71 6.40
C ASN A 270 -15.86 -12.54 5.45
N LEU A 271 -15.81 -11.54 4.57
CA LEU A 271 -16.91 -11.16 3.69
C LEU A 271 -16.49 -11.17 2.23
N TYR A 272 -17.41 -11.56 1.36
CA TYR A 272 -17.38 -11.20 -0.05
C TYR A 272 -18.37 -10.06 -0.28
N VAL A 273 -17.93 -9.04 -1.01
CA VAL A 273 -18.71 -7.82 -1.27
C VAL A 273 -18.64 -7.48 -2.75
N GLU A 274 -19.79 -7.54 -3.41
CA GLU A 274 -19.98 -6.92 -4.73
C GLU A 274 -20.64 -5.56 -4.57
N TYR A 275 -20.14 -4.57 -5.27
CA TYR A 275 -20.66 -3.20 -5.15
C TYR A 275 -20.53 -2.41 -6.45
N SER A 276 -21.50 -1.52 -6.68
CA SER A 276 -21.52 -0.50 -7.74
C SER A 276 -21.35 0.92 -7.17
N ASN A 277 -21.64 1.11 -5.88
CA ASN A 277 -21.61 2.42 -5.22
C ASN A 277 -20.67 2.41 -4.00
N PHE A 278 -19.78 3.41 -3.93
CA PHE A 278 -18.79 3.52 -2.86
C PHE A 278 -19.41 3.82 -1.48
N GLN A 279 -20.44 4.67 -1.43
CA GLN A 279 -21.07 5.07 -0.19
C GLN A 279 -21.85 3.92 0.44
N ASP A 280 -22.57 3.15 -0.37
CA ASP A 280 -23.30 1.96 0.10
C ASP A 280 -22.33 0.90 0.63
N CYS A 281 -21.22 0.67 -0.09
CA CYS A 281 -20.16 -0.23 0.35
C CYS A 281 -19.55 0.22 1.68
N GLU A 282 -19.18 1.49 1.82
CA GLU A 282 -18.63 2.03 3.07
C GLU A 282 -19.59 1.89 4.26
N GLN A 283 -20.88 2.19 4.05
CA GLN A 283 -21.88 2.07 5.11
C GLN A 283 -21.98 0.61 5.59
N ALA A 284 -22.01 -0.34 4.65
CA ALA A 284 -22.05 -1.75 5.01
C ALA A 284 -20.79 -2.19 5.75
N LEU A 285 -19.59 -1.85 5.26
CA LEU A 285 -18.33 -2.16 5.94
C LEU A 285 -18.29 -1.56 7.36
N SER A 286 -18.75 -0.33 7.53
CA SER A 286 -18.85 0.33 8.84
C SER A 286 -19.79 -0.42 9.79
N HIS A 287 -20.95 -0.85 9.29
CA HIS A 287 -21.92 -1.63 10.07
C HIS A 287 -21.31 -2.95 10.59
N TYR A 288 -20.57 -3.69 9.76
CA TYR A 288 -19.90 -4.92 10.19
C TYR A 288 -18.81 -4.66 11.24
N LEU A 289 -18.03 -3.58 11.10
CA LEU A 289 -17.05 -3.19 12.11
C LEU A 289 -17.70 -2.80 13.44
N GLU A 290 -18.90 -2.20 13.42
CA GLU A 290 -19.63 -1.81 14.63
C GLU A 290 -20.37 -2.96 15.32
N ALA A 291 -20.90 -3.92 14.56
CA ALA A 291 -21.66 -5.05 15.10
C ALA A 291 -20.83 -5.91 16.07
N GLU A 292 -19.53 -6.07 15.79
CA GLU A 292 -18.57 -6.77 16.65
C GLU A 292 -18.46 -6.11 18.06
N ASN A 293 -18.69 -4.79 18.19
CA ASN A 293 -18.68 -4.11 19.50
C ASN A 293 -19.86 -4.49 20.43
N ARG A 294 -20.94 -5.06 19.90
CA ARG A 294 -22.09 -5.47 20.73
C ARG A 294 -21.91 -6.84 21.36
N CYS A 295 -21.13 -7.74 20.74
CA CYS A 295 -20.79 -9.03 21.32
C CYS A 295 -19.72 -8.91 22.42
N ASP A 296 -18.68 -8.10 22.22
CA ASP A 296 -17.60 -7.92 23.20
C ASP A 296 -18.02 -7.16 24.48
N LYS A 297 -19.15 -6.44 24.44
CA LYS A 297 -19.73 -5.76 25.63
C LYS A 297 -20.77 -6.61 26.37
N ALA A 298 -21.12 -7.79 25.84
CA ALA A 298 -22.13 -8.69 26.40
C ALA A 298 -21.53 -9.96 27.05
N SER A 299 -20.19 -10.10 27.03
CA SER A 299 -19.40 -11.13 27.68
C SER A 299 -18.63 -10.58 28.88
#